data_AF-T1BB68-F1
#
_entry.id   AF-T1BB68-F1
#
_cell.length_a   1.000
_cell.length_b   1.000
_cell.length_c   1.000
_cell.angle_alpha   90.00
_cell.angle_beta   90.00
_cell.angle_gamma   90.00
#
_symmetry.space_group_name_H-M   'P 1'
#
loop_
_entity.id
_entity.type
_entity.pdbx_description
1 polymer ?
#
loop_
_entity_poly.entity_id
_entity_poly.type
_entity_poly.pdbx_seq_one_letter_code
_entity_poly.pdbx_strand_id
1 'polypeptide(L)' 'MTVDFALRLASAAGRVLAPEGGTVLIGKDTRLSGYMFESALEAGFVAAGVNVMLIGPLPTPGIAYMARRFECD' A
#
# COMPACT_ATOMS: atom_id res chain seq x y z
N MET A 1 -6.48 9.39 11.80
CA MET A 1 -5.52 8.95 10.78
C MET A 1 -4.99 10.19 10.06
N THR A 2 -3.67 10.39 9.99
CA THR A 2 -3.05 11.54 9.30
C THR A 2 -2.12 11.04 8.19
N VAL A 3 -1.81 11.90 7.22
CA VAL A 3 -0.92 11.57 6.08
C VAL A 3 0.49 11.25 6.57
N ASP A 4 1.03 12.05 7.49
CA ASP A 4 2.36 11.82 8.08
C ASP A 4 2.44 10.47 8.79
N PHE A 5 1.39 10.08 9.52
CA PHE A 5 1.35 8.76 10.13
C PHE A 5 1.30 7.63 9.09
N ALA A 6 0.45 7.75 8.06
CA ALA A 6 0.35 6.74 7.00
C ALA A 6 1.67 6.57 6.24
N LEU A 7 2.35 7.67 5.91
CA LEU A 7 3.67 7.68 5.28
C LEU A 7 4.71 6.91 6.13
N ARG A 8 4.81 7.26 7.42
CA ARG A 8 5.76 6.61 8.34
C ARG A 8 5.43 5.13 8.55
N LEU A 9 4.14 4.80 8.61
CA LEU A 9 3.67 3.43 8.72
C LEU A 9 4.06 2.61 7.49
N ALA A 10 3.83 3.12 6.26
CA ALA A 10 4.24 2.44 5.04
C ALA A 10 5.76 2.22 4.97
N SER A 11 6.55 3.24 5.32
CA SER A 11 8.01 3.10 5.34
C SER A 11 8.49 2.04 6.34
N ALA A 12 7.88 2.00 7.53
CA ALA A 12 8.17 0.98 8.54
C ALA A 12 7.71 -0.41 8.09
N ALA A 13 6.52 -0.52 7.51
CA ALA A 13 5.96 -1.77 7.01
C ALA A 13 6.82 -2.33 5.87
N GLY A 14 7.25 -1.50 4.91
CA GLY A 14 8.12 -1.93 3.82
C GLY A 14 9.43 -2.53 4.33
N ARG A 15 10.06 -1.92 5.34
CA ARG A 15 11.30 -2.44 5.95
C ARG A 15 11.12 -3.76 6.69
N VAL A 16 9.94 -4.02 7.26
CA VAL A 16 9.68 -5.22 8.08
C VAL A 16 9.12 -6.36 7.24
N LEU A 17 8.20 -6.07 6.32
CA LEU A 17 7.48 -7.06 5.53
C LEU A 17 8.22 -7.40 4.24
N ALA A 18 8.97 -6.44 3.67
CA ALA A 18 9.70 -6.58 2.41
C ALA A 18 11.16 -6.09 2.54
N PRO A 19 11.96 -6.67 3.47
CA PRO A 19 13.31 -6.19 3.77
C PRO A 19 14.29 -6.26 2.59
N GLU A 20 14.08 -7.19 1.66
CA GLU A 20 14.88 -7.37 0.44
C GLU A 20 14.22 -6.70 -0.79
N GLY A 21 13.25 -5.81 -0.56
CA GLY A 21 12.33 -5.35 -1.60
C GLY A 21 11.16 -6.32 -1.78
N GLY A 22 10.28 -6.01 -2.74
CA GLY A 22 9.03 -6.74 -2.93
C GLY A 22 8.00 -5.92 -3.70
N THR A 23 6.78 -6.43 -3.81
CA THR A 23 5.65 -5.70 -4.40
C THR A 23 4.47 -5.66 -3.44
N VAL A 24 3.96 -4.46 -3.18
CA VAL A 24 2.74 -4.24 -2.40
C VAL A 24 1.60 -3.79 -3.30
N LEU A 25 0.40 -4.26 -3.00
CA LEU A 25 -0.83 -3.86 -3.68
C LEU A 25 -1.67 -2.97 -2.77
N ILE A 26 -1.93 -1.74 -3.22
CA ILE A 26 -2.76 -0.78 -2.49
C ILE A 26 -4.11 -0.69 -3.19
N GLY A 27 -5.16 -1.05 -2.44
CA GLY A 27 -6.54 -0.77 -2.79
C GLY A 27 -7.22 0.04 -1.70
N LYS A 28 -8.36 0.63 -2.05
CA LYS A 28 -9.13 1.50 -1.15
C LYS A 28 -10.62 1.28 -1.28
N ASP A 29 -11.36 1.84 -0.32
CA ASP A 29 -12.81 2.01 -0.45
C ASP A 29 -13.15 3.31 -1.20
N THR A 30 -14.43 3.69 -1.20
CA THR A 30 -14.93 4.87 -1.91
C THR A 30 -14.77 6.18 -1.13
N ARG A 31 -14.17 6.17 0.07
CA ARG A 31 -13.99 7.41 0.84
C ARG A 31 -13.00 8.32 0.13
N LEU A 32 -13.36 9.61 0.07
CA LEU A 32 -12.54 10.64 -0.60
C LEU A 32 -11.13 10.73 0.00
N SER A 33 -11.00 10.58 1.32
CA SER A 33 -9.69 10.57 2.00
C SER A 33 -8.80 9.40 1.58
N GLY A 34 -9.35 8.35 0.97
CA GLY A 34 -8.61 7.20 0.47
C GLY A 34 -7.54 7.58 -0.54
N TYR A 35 -7.77 8.57 -1.41
CA TYR A 35 -6.75 9.03 -2.37
C TYR A 35 -5.54 9.65 -1.67
N MET A 36 -5.77 10.45 -0.63
CA MET A 36 -4.70 11.08 0.13
C MET A 36 -3.86 10.03 0.87
N PHE A 37 -4.50 8.98 1.41
CA PHE A 37 -3.79 7.88 2.07
C PHE A 37 -3.10 6.95 1.07
N GLU A 38 -3.69 6.70 -0.09
CA GLU A 38 -3.09 5.92 -1.18
C GLU A 38 -1.74 6.53 -1.60
N SER A 39 -1.71 7.85 -1.89
CA SER A 39 -0.45 8.54 -2.22
C SER A 39 0.56 8.56 -1.07
N ALA A 40 0.10 8.66 0.19
CA ALA A 40 0.98 8.63 1.35
C ALA A 40 1.63 7.26 1.56
N LEU A 41 0.85 6.19 1.40
CA LEU A 41 1.32 4.82 1.51
C LEU A 41 2.29 4.51 0.35
N GLU A 42 1.93 4.89 -0.88
CA GLU A 42 2.80 4.76 -2.06
C GLU A 42 4.17 5.41 -1.82
N ALA A 43 4.19 6.68 -1.40
CA ALA A 43 5.43 7.39 -1.13
C ALA A 43 6.27 6.71 -0.04
N GLY A 44 5.63 6.21 1.03
CA GLY A 44 6.32 5.52 2.12
C GLY A 44 6.95 4.18 1.69
N PHE A 45 6.23 3.39 0.89
CA PHE A 45 6.71 2.10 0.37
C PHE A 45 7.81 2.28 -0.66
N VAL A 46 7.66 3.20 -1.61
CA VAL A 46 8.70 3.51 -2.61
C VAL A 46 9.98 4.02 -1.94
N ALA A 47 9.86 4.88 -0.92
CA ALA A 47 11.00 5.33 -0.12
C ALA A 47 11.70 4.20 0.67
N ALA A 48 11.00 3.09 0.93
CA ALA A 48 11.55 1.89 1.55
C ALA A 48 12.12 0.88 0.52
N GLY A 49 12.09 1.20 -0.78
CA GLY A 49 12.60 0.33 -1.84
C GLY A 49 11.60 -0.74 -2.32
N VAL A 50 10.31 -0.58 -2.01
CA VAL A 50 9.26 -1.54 -2.36
C VAL A 50 8.49 -1.06 -3.60
N ASN A 51 8.20 -1.98 -4.52
CA ASN A 51 7.35 -1.71 -5.68
C ASN A 51 5.88 -1.60 -5.26
N VAL A 52 5.12 -0.69 -5.87
CA VAL A 52 3.74 -0.40 -5.48
C VAL A 52 2.81 -0.54 -6.68
N MET A 53 1.73 -1.30 -6.50
CA MET A 53 0.64 -1.42 -7.47
C MET A 53 -0.64 -0.77 -6.91
N LEU A 54 -1.17 0.22 -7.63
CA LEU A 54 -2.42 0.89 -7.29
C LEU A 54 -3.57 0.28 -8.08
N ILE A 55 -4.59 -0.21 -7.39
CA ILE A 55 -5.78 -0.83 -8.03
C ILE A 55 -7.06 0.01 -7.88
N GLY A 56 -6.97 1.14 -7.17
CA GLY A 56 -8.10 2.04 -6.95
C GLY A 56 -9.20 1.43 -6.05
N PRO A 57 -10.46 1.88 -6.19
CA PRO A 57 -11.57 1.38 -5.38
C PRO A 57 -11.88 -0.10 -5.66
N LEU A 58 -11.72 -0.95 -4.64
CA LEU A 58 -12.08 -2.37 -4.73
C LEU A 58 -12.52 -2.86 -3.34
N PRO A 59 -13.56 -3.70 -3.22
CA PRO A 59 -13.91 -4.30 -1.94
C PRO A 59 -12.72 -5.04 -1.33
N THR A 60 -12.57 -4.98 0.00
CA THR A 60 -11.50 -5.66 0.75
C THR A 60 -11.27 -7.13 0.35
N PRO A 61 -12.29 -7.99 0.14
CA PRO A 61 -12.03 -9.35 -0.33
C PRO A 61 -11.42 -9.42 -1.73
N GLY A 62 -11.76 -8.47 -2.61
CA GLY A 62 -11.14 -8.34 -3.94
C GLY A 62 -9.67 -7.96 -3.85
N ILE A 63 -9.34 -7.01 -2.96
CA ILE A 63 -7.94 -6.61 -2.70
C ILE A 63 -7.13 -7.83 -2.23
N ALA A 64 -7.65 -8.60 -1.26
CA ALA A 64 -6.99 -9.80 -0.75
C ALA A 64 -6.82 -10.90 -1.81
N TYR A 65 -7.80 -11.05 -2.71
CA TYR A 65 -7.68 -11.96 -3.85
C TYR A 65 -6.58 -11.50 -4.82
N MET A 66 -6.56 -10.23 -5.19
CA MET A 66 -5.61 -9.67 -6.15
C MET A 66 -4.17 -9.69 -5.60
N ALA A 67 -3.97 -9.37 -4.32
CA ALA A 67 -2.67 -9.45 -3.67
C ALA A 67 -2.07 -10.87 -3.77
N ARG A 68 -2.88 -11.90 -3.50
CA ARG A 68 -2.46 -13.30 -3.70
C ARG A 68 -2.24 -13.65 -5.17
N ARG A 69 -3.10 -13.17 -6.06
CA ARG A 69 -3.03 -13.48 -7.50
C ARG A 69 -1.78 -12.89 -8.15
N PHE A 70 -1.28 -11.77 -7.65
CA PHE A 70 -0.07 -11.10 -8.12
C PHE A 70 1.16 -11.36 -7.24
N GLU A 71 1.07 -12.30 -6.30
CA GLU A 71 2.20 -12.70 -5.45
C GLU A 71 2.83 -11.51 -4.71
N CYS A 72 1.98 -10.61 -4.18
CA CYS A 72 2.41 -9.48 -3.36
C CYS A 72 2.82 -9.92 -1.95
N ASP A 73 3.76 -9.17 -1.37
CA ASP A 73 4.32 -9.38 -0.03
C ASP A 73 3.43 -8.82 1.10
#